data_AF-A0A6V7L9G5-F1
#
_entry.id   AF-A0A6V7L9G5-F1
#
_cell.length_a   1.000
_cell.length_b   1.000
_cell.length_c   1.000
_cell.angle_alpha   90.00
_cell.angle_beta   90.00
_cell.angle_gamma   90.00
#
_symmetry.space_group_name_H-M   'P 1'
#
loop_
_entity.id
_entity.type
_entity.pdbx_description
1 polymer ?
#
loop_
_entity_poly.entity_id
_entity_poly.type
_entity_poly.pdbx_seq_one_letter_code
_entity_poly.pdbx_strand_id
1 'polypeptide(L)' 'VDFFNQINMLYGTITEFCTEESCSIMSAGPKYEYHWADGHTVKKPIKCSAPKYIDYLMTWVQDQLDDETLFPSKI' A
#
# COMPACT_ATOMS: atom_id res chain seq x y z
N VAL A 1 -11.63 -5.09 6.67
CA VAL A 1 -11.86 -5.62 5.30
C VAL A 1 -12.57 -4.60 4.41
N ASP A 2 -13.75 -4.08 4.78
CA ASP A 2 -14.54 -3.19 3.90
C ASP A 2 -13.80 -1.95 3.39
N PHE A 3 -13.09 -1.22 4.25
CA PHE A 3 -12.30 -0.05 3.81
C PHE A 3 -11.17 -0.42 2.85
N PHE A 4 -10.48 -1.53 3.10
CA PHE A 4 -9.43 -2.03 2.21
C PHE A 4 -10.01 -2.33 0.82
N ASN A 5 -11.17 -3.00 0.76
CA ASN A 5 -11.84 -3.30 -0.50
C ASN A 5 -12.27 -2.03 -1.24
N GLN A 6 -12.82 -1.03 -0.54
CA GLN A 6 -13.22 0.24 -1.16
C GLN A 6 -12.03 1.01 -1.73
N ILE A 7 -10.92 1.10 -0.98
CA ILE A 7 -9.69 1.75 -1.44
C ILE A 7 -9.09 0.99 -2.62
N ASN A 8 -9.08 -0.34 -2.59
CA ASN A 8 -8.54 -1.16 -3.67
C ASN A 8 -9.32 -0.96 -4.97
N MET A 9 -10.66 -0.99 -4.89
CA MET A 9 -11.52 -0.70 -6.04
C MET A 9 -11.27 0.72 -6.58
N LEU A 10 -11.21 1.72 -5.69
CA LEU A 10 -10.96 3.11 -6.10
C LEU A 10 -9.61 3.25 -6.80
N TYR A 11 -8.54 2.70 -6.22
CA TYR A 11 -7.21 2.78 -6.81
C TYR A 11 -7.13 2.06 -8.16
N GLY A 12 -7.82 0.92 -8.30
CA GLY A 12 -7.95 0.21 -9.57
C GLY A 12 -8.51 1.06 -10.72
N THR A 13 -9.34 2.08 -10.43
CA THR A 13 -9.87 2.99 -11.47
C THR A 13 -8.88 4.03 -11.98
N ILE A 14 -7.79 4.28 -11.23
CA ILE A 14 -6.81 5.33 -11.56
C ILE A 14 -5.39 4.81 -11.77
N THR A 15 -5.17 3.50 -11.61
CA THR A 15 -3.84 2.88 -11.64
C THR A 15 -3.10 3.16 -12.95
N GLU A 16 -3.81 3.25 -14.08
CA GLU A 16 -3.22 3.58 -15.39
C GLU A 16 -2.63 5.00 -15.48
N PHE A 17 -3.11 5.93 -14.65
CA PHE A 17 -2.60 7.31 -14.60
C PHE A 17 -1.47 7.48 -13.57
N CYS A 18 -1.37 6.56 -12.60
CA CYS A 18 -0.37 6.58 -11.54
C CYS A 18 0.82 5.69 -11.92
N THR A 19 1.69 6.19 -12.80
CA THR A 19 2.88 5.47 -13.27
C THR A 19 4.12 5.83 -12.46
N GLU A 20 5.22 5.10 -12.63
CA GLU A 20 6.50 5.47 -12.00
C GLU A 20 7.03 6.82 -12.49
N GLU A 21 6.64 7.25 -13.69
CA GLU A 21 7.03 8.53 -14.28
C GLU A 21 6.16 9.68 -13.76
N SER A 22 4.83 9.51 -13.76
CA SER A 22 3.89 10.55 -13.31
C SER A 22 3.92 10.73 -11.79
N CYS A 23 4.16 9.65 -11.05
CA CYS A 23 4.14 9.58 -9.60
C CYS A 23 5.43 8.95 -9.05
N SER A 24 6.57 9.55 -9.38
CA SER A 24 7.91 9.02 -9.06
C SER A 24 8.25 8.93 -7.56
N ILE A 25 7.47 9.61 -6.72
CA ILE A 25 7.52 9.49 -5.25
C ILE A 25 6.10 9.31 -4.71
N MET A 26 5.95 8.50 -3.67
CA MET A 26 4.69 8.47 -2.91
C MET A 26 4.53 9.77 -2.11
N SER A 27 3.55 10.59 -2.47
CA SER A 27 3.35 11.92 -1.88
C SER A 27 1.87 12.27 -1.70
N ALA A 28 1.59 13.19 -0.77
CA ALA A 28 0.27 13.82 -0.60
C ALA A 28 0.43 15.33 -0.69
N GLY A 29 0.51 15.82 -1.93
CA GLY A 29 0.88 17.20 -2.22
C GLY A 29 2.35 17.50 -1.91
N PRO A 30 2.77 18.77 -2.00
CA PRO A 30 4.19 19.14 -1.95
C PRO A 30 4.83 19.05 -0.57
N LYS A 31 4.03 18.87 0.49
CA LYS A 31 4.49 18.92 1.88
C LYS A 31 4.80 17.55 2.47
N TYR A 32 4.27 16.48 1.89
CA TYR A 32 4.33 15.15 2.49
C TYR A 32 4.83 14.14 1.47
N GLU A 33 5.89 13.44 1.86
CA GLU A 33 6.47 12.30 1.15
C GLU A 33 6.41 11.09 2.10
N TYR A 34 5.94 9.95 1.60
CA TYR A 34 5.82 8.72 2.37
C TYR A 34 6.89 7.72 1.94
N HIS A 35 7.57 7.13 2.91
CA HIS A 35 8.59 6.11 2.69
C HIS A 35 8.10 4.77 3.23
N TRP A 36 8.34 3.70 2.49
CA TRP A 36 7.80 2.39 2.83
C TRP A 36 8.70 1.64 3.80
N ALA A 37 8.12 1.09 4.87
CA ALA A 37 8.73 0.07 5.71
C ALA A 37 7.62 -0.77 6.36
N ASP A 38 7.80 -2.09 6.39
CA ASP A 38 6.89 -3.03 7.07
C ASP A 38 7.46 -3.51 8.41
N GLY A 39 8.71 -3.16 8.74
CA GLY A 39 9.40 -3.63 9.95
C GLY A 39 9.89 -5.08 9.90
N HIS A 40 9.54 -5.83 8.85
CA HIS A 40 9.86 -7.25 8.67
C HIS A 40 10.82 -7.44 7.50
N THR A 41 10.33 -7.30 6.27
CA THR A 41 11.13 -7.45 5.04
C THR A 41 11.91 -6.17 4.73
N VAL A 42 11.31 -5.01 4.99
CA VAL A 42 11.88 -3.67 4.81
C VAL A 42 11.95 -2.99 6.17
N LYS A 43 13.11 -3.14 6.82
CA LYS A 43 13.36 -2.60 8.17
C LYS A 43 13.69 -1.11 8.20
N LYS A 44 14.23 -0.57 7.10
CA LYS A 44 14.57 0.85 6.97
C LYS A 44 13.64 1.46 5.91
N PRO A 45 12.98 2.60 6.19
CA PRO A 45 12.11 3.24 5.22
C PRO A 45 12.82 3.50 3.88
N ILE A 46 12.22 3.03 2.80
CA ILE A 46 12.73 3.21 1.44
C ILE A 46 11.87 4.20 0.66
N LYS A 47 12.55 5.02 -0.14
CA LYS A 47 11.89 5.86 -1.16
C LYS A 47 11.46 4.96 -2.32
N CYS A 48 10.23 5.12 -2.77
CA CYS A 48 9.71 4.45 -3.95
C CYS A 48 8.61 5.30 -4.61
N SER A 49 8.29 4.97 -5.86
CA SER A 49 7.20 5.58 -6.60
C SER A 49 5.85 5.28 -5.92
N ALA A 50 4.85 6.13 -6.17
CA ALA A 50 3.52 5.93 -5.62
C ALA A 50 2.89 4.58 -5.97
N PRO A 51 2.89 4.09 -7.24
CA PRO A 51 2.32 2.79 -7.55
C PRO A 51 3.02 1.65 -6.82
N LYS A 52 4.35 1.73 -6.67
CA LYS A 52 5.14 0.72 -5.95
C LYS A 52 4.88 0.74 -4.45
N TYR A 53 4.74 1.93 -3.86
CA TYR A 53 4.36 2.07 -2.46
C TYR A 53 2.97 1.46 -2.21
N ILE A 54 2.01 1.76 -3.08
CA ILE A 54 0.64 1.25 -2.94
C ILE A 54 0.59 -0.27 -3.11
N ASP A 55 1.35 -0.83 -4.04
CA ASP A 55 1.50 -2.29 -4.17
C ASP A 55 2.03 -2.95 -2.89
N TYR A 56 3.09 -2.40 -2.29
CA TYR A 56 3.59 -2.86 -1.00
C TYR A 56 2.55 -2.76 0.11
N LEU A 57 1.84 -1.62 0.17
CA LEU A 57 0.80 -1.40 1.17
C LEU A 57 -0.34 -2.41 1.02
N MET A 58 -0.85 -2.62 -0.19
CA MET A 58 -1.99 -3.50 -0.41
C MET A 58 -1.62 -4.96 -0.14
N THR A 59 -0.42 -5.38 -0.56
CA THR A 59 0.12 -6.71 -0.26
C THR A 59 0.26 -6.91 1.25
N TRP A 60 0.88 -5.95 1.95
CA TRP A 60 1.06 -6.03 3.39
C TRP A 60 -0.27 -6.10 4.15
N VAL A 61 -1.26 -5.28 3.77
CA VAL A 61 -2.61 -5.33 4.39
C VAL A 61 -3.26 -6.68 4.12
N GLN A 62 -3.18 -7.22 2.91
CA GLN A 62 -3.72 -8.53 2.58
C GLN A 62 -3.09 -9.63 3.44
N ASP A 63 -1.77 -9.63 3.59
CA ASP A 63 -1.05 -10.58 4.46
C ASP A 63 -1.53 -10.48 5.93
N GLN A 64 -1.81 -9.27 6.44
CA GLN A 64 -2.38 -9.13 7.78
C GLN A 64 -3.80 -9.68 7.87
N LEU A 65 -4.64 -9.45 6.85
CA LEU A 65 -6.02 -9.94 6.83
C LEU A 65 -6.09 -11.46 6.72
N ASP A 66 -5.11 -12.09 6.07
CA ASP A 66 -5.00 -13.55 5.92
C ASP A 66 -4.34 -14.24 7.14
N ASP A 67 -3.76 -13.46 8.07
CA ASP A 67 -3.17 -13.98 9.29
C ASP A 67 -4.26 -14.36 10.31
N GLU A 68 -4.54 -15.66 10.43
CA GLU A 68 -5.49 -16.25 11.39
C GLU A 68 -5.18 -15.93 12.87
N THR A 69 -3.95 -15.52 13.20
CA THR A 69 -3.60 -15.10 14.56
C THR A 69 -4.04 -13.67 14.85
N LEU A 70 -4.16 -12.83 13.82
CA LEU A 70 -4.63 -11.45 13.90
C LEU A 70 -6.14 -11.35 13.62
N PHE A 71 -6.60 -12.06 12.58
CA PHE A 71 -8.00 -12.11 12.14
C PHE A 71 -8.46 -13.58 12.06
N PRO A 72 -8.84 -14.19 13.20
CA PRO A 72 -9.34 -15.56 13.21
C PRO A 72 -10.62 -15.69 12.38
N SER A 73 -10.63 -16.61 11.41
CA SER A 73 -11.78 -16.86 10.53
C SER A 73 -12.61 -18.08 10.94
N LYS A 74 -12.04 -18.94 11.78
CA LYS A 74 -12.71 -20.14 12.30
C LYS A 74 -13.63 -19.78 13.47
N ILE A 75 -14.92 -20.09 13.32
CA ILE A 75 -15.95 -20.04 14.37
C ILE A 75 -15.80 -21.25 15.29
#